data_AF-A0A2J8AD48-F1
#
_entry.id   AF-A0A2J8AD48-F1
#
_cell.length_a   1.000
_cell.length_b   1.000
_cell.length_c   1.000
_cell.angle_alpha   90.00
_cell.angle_beta   90.00
_cell.angle_gamma   90.00
#
_symmetry.space_group_name_H-M   'P 1'
#
loop_
_entity.id
_entity.type
_entity.pdbx_description
1 polymer ?
#
loop_
_entity_poly.entity_id
_entity_poly.type
_entity_poly.pdbx_seq_one_letter_code
_entity_poly.pdbx_strand_id
1 'polypeptide(L)'
;MSLAQMKTFVGTPLKTQGGIVAPAVRAQPAARRVFTARAQAASNALAVSEQSKAVAATNGALAMGPIEPQPEVDLAKHMQDRHDQVLRYFPTAISLDDFMARTEIMLAGFGFTGDNTIAMTNLCRDEVTQVVKDKIEACFGSSFNTNGLGAVLTCGVTGMKAGLSHSPVCSGGRERYVFFAFPHIAINSEGEVGAITRPGRPKKSCACGALQKCLMELKAEGVEAAVRSPGLHDPLEPEYSILKQRLARRVRYEKLDPQLLDLPTLTQIAERTISDDLEFLIDKAVNPASSDYAVITGIQVHNWAAHLEAGGDPSMEFIAATKAYVVVNGVKTHLDLMMIPPMSFRQLQLMAERSLMDVPAGDICSGLRGSVLQEIPYAYLEKRMGGAATEGSVGRTASPVNLQIAAEWPSWQSRIRRDNNAAPYTLHQLERDMHAPTMDSPEMAHLN
;
A
#
# COMPACT_ATOMS: atom_id res chain seq x y z
N MET A 1 -33.46 -51.59 13.39
CA MET A 1 -32.95 -52.94 13.74
C MET A 1 -33.29 -53.92 12.63
N SER A 2 -32.31 -54.35 11.84
CA SER A 2 -32.19 -55.70 11.28
C SER A 2 -30.89 -55.76 10.46
N LEU A 3 -30.04 -56.72 10.80
CA LEU A 3 -28.67 -56.90 10.33
C LEU A 3 -28.61 -57.66 8.98
N ALA A 4 -27.63 -57.22 8.18
CA ALA A 4 -26.62 -57.98 7.43
C ALA A 4 -26.91 -59.39 6.89
N GLN A 5 -26.53 -59.60 5.62
CA GLN A 5 -25.84 -60.82 5.19
C GLN A 5 -24.77 -60.51 4.13
N MET A 6 -23.52 -60.77 4.52
CA MET A 6 -22.35 -60.93 3.64
C MET A 6 -22.47 -62.22 2.81
N LYS A 7 -21.91 -62.23 1.59
CA LYS A 7 -21.22 -63.41 1.05
C LYS A 7 -20.08 -63.01 0.11
N THR A 8 -19.01 -63.78 0.25
CA THR A 8 -17.62 -63.55 -0.14
C THR A 8 -17.24 -64.14 -1.50
N PHE A 9 -16.30 -63.45 -2.13
CA PHE A 9 -15.22 -63.85 -3.06
C PHE A 9 -15.01 -65.33 -3.45
N VAL A 10 -14.85 -65.52 -4.77
CA VAL A 10 -13.96 -66.45 -5.49
C VAL A 10 -13.52 -65.63 -6.73
N GLY A 11 -12.29 -65.49 -7.22
CA GLY A 11 -11.06 -66.28 -7.15
C GLY A 11 -10.43 -66.22 -8.56
N THR A 12 -9.38 -65.40 -8.67
CA THR A 12 -8.44 -64.99 -9.75
C THR A 12 -8.12 -65.97 -10.92
N PRO A 13 -7.57 -65.49 -12.07
CA PRO A 13 -6.12 -65.27 -12.14
C PRO A 13 -5.62 -64.03 -12.92
N LEU A 14 -4.42 -63.61 -12.51
CA LEU A 14 -3.57 -62.55 -13.04
C LEU A 14 -3.23 -62.70 -14.53
N LYS A 15 -3.23 -61.57 -15.24
CA LYS A 15 -2.28 -61.30 -16.35
C LYS A 15 -1.64 -59.92 -16.18
N THR A 16 -0.44 -59.98 -15.62
CA THR A 16 0.79 -59.26 -15.99
C THR A 16 0.70 -57.94 -16.80
N GLN A 17 1.11 -56.87 -16.11
CA GLN A 17 2.03 -55.81 -16.53
C GLN A 17 1.79 -55.11 -17.89
N GLY A 18 1.14 -53.95 -17.83
CA GLY A 18 1.27 -52.87 -18.81
C GLY A 18 1.70 -51.60 -18.08
N GLY A 19 2.97 -51.24 -18.19
CA GLY A 19 3.55 -50.07 -17.53
C GLY A 19 2.94 -48.76 -18.03
N ILE A 20 2.62 -47.87 -17.09
CA ILE A 20 2.31 -46.49 -17.39
C ILE A 20 3.62 -45.78 -17.71
N VAL A 21 3.78 -45.41 -18.97
CA VAL A 21 4.94 -44.64 -19.47
C VAL A 21 4.78 -43.19 -19.04
N ALA A 22 5.70 -42.70 -18.23
CA ALA A 22 5.88 -41.27 -17.96
C ALA A 22 6.25 -40.55 -19.26
N PRO A 23 5.72 -39.34 -19.55
CA PRO A 23 6.14 -38.58 -20.71
C PRO A 23 7.64 -38.24 -20.60
N ALA A 24 8.39 -38.56 -21.65
CA ALA A 24 9.83 -38.36 -21.72
C ALA A 24 10.19 -36.87 -21.56
N VAL A 25 10.99 -36.59 -20.53
CA VAL A 25 11.74 -35.34 -20.38
C VAL A 25 12.79 -35.32 -21.50
N ARG A 26 12.60 -34.43 -22.49
CA ARG A 26 13.59 -34.19 -23.53
C ARG A 26 14.72 -33.35 -22.95
N ALA A 27 15.92 -33.92 -22.89
CA ALA A 27 17.13 -33.22 -22.51
C ALA A 27 17.37 -32.01 -23.45
N GLN A 28 17.54 -30.82 -22.86
CA GLN A 28 18.02 -29.64 -23.57
C GLN A 28 19.50 -29.84 -23.96
N PRO A 29 19.91 -29.59 -25.22
CA PRO A 29 21.31 -29.60 -25.58
C PRO A 29 22.03 -28.37 -25.01
N ALA A 30 23.24 -28.64 -24.52
CA ALA A 30 24.16 -27.69 -23.90
C ALA A 30 24.45 -26.44 -24.74
N ALA A 31 24.70 -25.34 -24.02
CA ALA A 31 25.04 -24.03 -24.53
C ALA A 31 26.17 -24.07 -25.58
N ARG A 32 25.85 -23.62 -26.80
CA ARG A 32 26.83 -23.37 -27.85
C ARG A 32 27.33 -21.93 -27.71
N ARG A 33 28.62 -21.77 -27.41
CA ARG A 33 29.32 -20.48 -27.37
C ARG A 33 29.11 -19.72 -28.68
N VAL A 34 28.49 -18.55 -28.61
CA VAL A 34 28.42 -17.62 -29.72
C VAL A 34 29.68 -16.76 -29.69
N PHE A 35 30.52 -16.93 -30.71
CA PHE A 35 31.62 -16.03 -31.04
C PHE A 35 31.04 -14.68 -31.50
N THR A 36 31.42 -13.59 -30.84
CA THR A 36 31.20 -12.24 -31.35
C THR A 36 32.20 -11.96 -32.48
N ALA A 37 31.71 -12.00 -33.72
CA ALA A 37 32.43 -11.48 -34.87
C ALA A 37 32.42 -9.94 -34.82
N ARG A 38 33.60 -9.35 -34.83
CA ARG A 38 33.84 -7.90 -34.89
C ARG A 38 33.48 -7.40 -36.28
N ALA A 39 32.32 -6.77 -36.44
CA ALA A 39 31.97 -6.10 -37.69
C ALA A 39 32.63 -4.71 -37.72
N GLN A 40 33.64 -4.57 -38.56
CA GLN A 40 34.14 -3.28 -39.03
C GLN A 40 33.13 -2.72 -40.04
N ALA A 41 32.65 -1.50 -39.82
CA ALA A 41 32.04 -0.70 -40.86
C ALA A 41 32.54 0.75 -40.75
N ALA A 42 33.08 1.19 -41.88
CA ALA A 42 33.80 2.43 -42.17
C ALA A 42 33.22 3.72 -41.57
N SER A 43 34.09 4.46 -40.87
CA SER A 43 33.95 5.90 -40.64
C SER A 43 34.47 6.66 -41.86
N ASN A 44 33.58 7.38 -42.56
CA ASN A 44 33.97 8.37 -43.56
C ASN A 44 34.63 9.56 -42.85
N ALA A 45 35.94 9.69 -43.06
CA ALA A 45 36.71 10.86 -42.68
C ALA A 45 36.49 11.99 -43.71
N LEU A 46 36.07 13.16 -43.23
CA LEU A 46 36.21 14.42 -43.94
C LEU A 46 37.20 15.28 -43.16
N ALA A 47 38.25 15.67 -43.87
CA ALA A 47 39.45 16.31 -43.40
C ALA A 47 39.20 17.72 -42.86
N VAL A 48 39.96 18.10 -41.82
CA VAL A 48 40.27 19.50 -41.52
C VAL A 48 41.79 19.61 -41.41
N SER A 49 42.34 20.43 -42.31
CA SER A 49 43.76 20.74 -42.43
C SER A 49 44.26 21.55 -41.24
N GLU A 50 45.41 21.15 -40.69
CA GLU A 50 46.27 22.02 -39.91
C GLU A 50 46.88 23.10 -40.83
N GLN A 51 46.81 24.37 -40.41
CA GLN A 51 47.97 25.25 -40.37
C GLN A 51 47.65 26.62 -39.75
N SER A 52 48.41 26.93 -38.67
CA SER A 52 49.15 28.18 -38.48
C SER A 52 48.43 29.43 -37.95
N LYS A 53 48.56 29.71 -36.65
CA LYS A 53 49.50 30.73 -36.08
C LYS A 53 49.05 31.17 -34.68
N ALA A 54 50.01 31.17 -33.76
CA ALA A 54 49.89 31.76 -32.44
C ALA A 54 49.60 33.27 -32.52
N VAL A 55 48.57 33.70 -31.80
CA VAL A 55 48.42 35.08 -31.30
C VAL A 55 47.89 34.96 -29.87
N ALA A 56 48.73 35.31 -28.90
CA ALA A 56 48.31 35.47 -27.52
C ALA A 56 47.37 36.68 -27.43
N ALA A 57 46.11 36.44 -27.06
CA ALA A 57 45.16 37.48 -26.70
C ALA A 57 44.37 37.03 -25.47
N THR A 58 44.58 37.76 -24.38
CA THR A 58 43.85 37.68 -23.12
C THR A 58 42.38 38.01 -23.34
N ASN A 59 41.49 37.04 -23.16
CA ASN A 59 40.04 37.22 -23.07
C ASN A 59 39.61 36.56 -21.75
N GLY A 60 39.23 37.30 -20.71
CA GLY A 60 38.07 38.17 -20.71
C GLY A 60 36.95 37.36 -20.05
N ALA A 61 36.81 37.50 -18.73
CA ALA A 61 35.77 36.85 -17.96
C ALA A 61 34.41 37.15 -18.59
N LEU A 62 33.72 36.13 -19.09
CA LEU A 62 32.30 36.23 -19.39
C LEU A 62 31.61 36.49 -18.05
N ALA A 63 31.15 37.72 -17.86
CA ALA A 63 30.31 38.10 -16.75
C ALA A 63 29.07 37.21 -16.82
N MET A 64 29.00 36.22 -15.93
CA MET A 64 27.74 35.66 -15.48
C MET A 64 26.89 36.87 -15.06
N GLY A 65 25.83 37.16 -15.83
CA GLY A 65 24.83 38.12 -15.39
C GLY A 65 24.37 37.76 -13.98
N PRO A 66 23.95 38.73 -13.15
CA PRO A 66 23.50 38.44 -11.81
C PRO A 66 22.46 37.31 -11.90
N ILE A 67 22.77 36.18 -11.28
CA ILE A 67 21.79 35.14 -11.00
C ILE A 67 20.73 35.89 -10.19
N GLU A 68 19.55 36.11 -10.76
CA GLU A 68 18.43 36.64 -10.00
C GLU A 68 18.31 35.76 -8.76
N PRO A 69 18.39 36.32 -7.55
CA PRO A 69 18.20 35.53 -6.35
C PRO A 69 16.80 34.93 -6.48
N GLN A 70 16.75 33.61 -6.70
CA GLN A 70 15.53 32.85 -6.57
C GLN A 70 14.98 33.21 -5.19
N PRO A 71 13.71 33.64 -5.08
CA PRO A 71 13.14 33.95 -3.78
C PRO A 71 13.36 32.73 -2.91
N GLU A 72 14.04 32.92 -1.78
CA GLU A 72 14.28 31.85 -0.81
C GLU A 72 12.90 31.35 -0.39
N VAL A 73 12.51 30.19 -0.95
CA VAL A 73 11.22 29.59 -0.64
C VAL A 73 11.35 29.12 0.80
N ASP A 74 10.54 29.67 1.69
CA ASP A 74 10.37 29.13 3.02
C ASP A 74 9.85 27.69 2.88
N LEU A 75 10.78 26.73 2.96
CA LEU A 75 10.53 25.32 2.70
C LEU A 75 9.45 24.79 3.65
N ALA A 76 9.44 25.25 4.91
CA ALA A 76 8.43 24.85 5.88
C ALA A 76 7.05 25.34 5.47
N LYS A 77 6.94 26.59 5.03
CA LYS A 77 5.69 27.13 4.50
C LYS A 77 5.25 26.40 3.23
N HIS A 78 6.16 26.12 2.30
CA HIS A 78 5.85 25.41 1.06
C HIS A 78 5.36 23.97 1.32
N MET A 79 6.03 23.23 2.21
CA MET A 79 5.58 21.90 2.63
C MET A 79 4.19 21.96 3.29
N GLN A 80 3.93 23.01 4.08
CA GLN A 80 2.61 23.21 4.70
C GLN A 80 1.52 23.51 3.67
N ASP A 81 1.77 24.38 2.70
CA ASP A 81 0.81 24.71 1.64
C ASP A 81 0.40 23.46 0.84
N ARG A 82 1.36 22.56 0.60
CA ARG A 82 1.13 21.26 -0.04
C ARG A 82 0.34 20.29 0.83
N HIS A 83 0.62 20.25 2.14
CA HIS A 83 -0.20 19.47 3.07
C HIS A 83 -1.64 19.99 3.09
N ASP A 84 -1.84 21.31 3.16
CA ASP A 84 -3.16 21.94 3.13
C ASP A 84 -3.93 21.60 1.85
N GLN A 85 -3.24 21.46 0.72
CA GLN A 85 -3.84 21.00 -0.53
C GLN A 85 -4.33 19.55 -0.45
N VAL A 86 -3.55 18.64 0.13
CA VAL A 86 -3.98 17.26 0.39
C VAL A 86 -5.20 17.24 1.31
N LEU A 87 -5.19 18.07 2.36
CA LEU A 87 -6.27 18.18 3.34
C LEU A 87 -7.61 18.64 2.74
N ARG A 88 -7.61 19.34 1.60
CA ARG A 88 -8.84 19.72 0.88
C ARG A 88 -9.62 18.50 0.40
N TYR A 89 -8.93 17.42 0.06
CA TYR A 89 -9.52 16.16 -0.40
C TYR A 89 -9.63 15.12 0.71
N PHE A 90 -8.64 15.10 1.61
CA PHE A 90 -8.50 14.09 2.65
C PHE A 90 -8.20 14.74 4.01
N PRO A 91 -9.22 15.17 4.77
CA PRO A 91 -9.02 15.95 6.00
C PRO A 91 -8.26 15.22 7.13
N THR A 92 -8.18 13.90 7.08
CA THR A 92 -7.45 13.06 8.04
C THR A 92 -6.03 12.71 7.58
N ALA A 93 -5.57 13.27 6.45
CA ALA A 93 -4.23 13.01 5.94
C ALA A 93 -3.15 13.54 6.89
N ILE A 94 -2.29 12.63 7.34
CA ILE A 94 -1.06 12.90 8.06
C ILE A 94 0.11 12.30 7.31
N SER A 95 1.33 12.75 7.57
CA SER A 95 2.51 12.15 6.95
C SER A 95 2.63 10.68 7.30
N LEU A 96 3.25 9.91 6.41
CA LEU A 96 3.44 8.47 6.61
C LEU A 96 4.18 8.14 7.92
N ASP A 97 5.21 8.90 8.27
CA ASP A 97 5.97 8.68 9.50
C ASP A 97 5.15 8.97 10.77
N ASP A 98 4.35 10.04 10.77
CA ASP A 98 3.44 10.32 11.88
C ASP A 98 2.34 9.25 11.98
N PHE A 99 1.82 8.78 10.84
CA PHE A 99 0.88 7.66 10.80
C PHE A 99 1.45 6.39 11.43
N MET A 100 2.67 5.99 11.06
CA MET A 100 3.31 4.79 11.61
C MET A 100 3.60 4.94 13.10
N ALA A 101 4.12 6.09 13.52
CA ALA A 101 4.37 6.39 14.92
C ALA A 101 3.12 6.26 15.79
N ARG A 102 2.02 6.89 15.36
CA ARG A 102 0.74 6.81 16.07
C ARG A 102 0.20 5.39 16.07
N THR A 103 0.35 4.68 14.96
CA THR A 103 -0.05 3.27 14.83
C THR A 103 0.70 2.38 15.82
N GLU A 104 2.02 2.51 15.93
CA GLU A 104 2.81 1.74 16.90
C GLU A 104 2.41 2.04 18.35
N ILE A 105 2.26 3.31 18.72
CA ILE A 105 1.81 3.72 20.06
C ILE A 105 0.43 3.15 20.37
N MET A 106 -0.49 3.27 19.42
CA MET A 106 -1.85 2.74 19.51
C MET A 106 -1.83 1.24 19.81
N LEU A 107 -1.14 0.48 18.96
CA LEU A 107 -1.10 -0.98 18.97
C LEU A 107 -0.34 -1.52 20.18
N ALA A 108 0.76 -0.89 20.59
CA ALA A 108 1.47 -1.21 21.82
C ALA A 108 0.56 -1.09 23.05
N GLY A 109 -0.36 -0.12 23.06
CA GLY A 109 -1.38 0.01 24.10
C GLY A 109 -2.28 -1.22 24.26
N PHE A 110 -2.45 -2.01 23.20
CA PHE A 110 -3.25 -3.24 23.18
C PHE A 110 -2.39 -4.51 23.15
N GLY A 111 -1.08 -4.40 23.40
CA GLY A 111 -0.17 -5.54 23.51
C GLY A 111 0.38 -6.07 22.18
N PHE A 112 0.16 -5.36 21.07
CA PHE A 112 0.76 -5.66 19.78
C PHE A 112 2.16 -5.03 19.69
N THR A 113 3.15 -5.81 19.28
CA THR A 113 4.52 -5.36 19.02
C THR A 113 5.03 -6.02 17.73
N GLY A 114 6.09 -5.47 17.15
CA GLY A 114 6.71 -6.07 15.95
C GLY A 114 7.20 -7.51 16.15
N ASP A 115 7.56 -7.88 17.38
CA ASP A 115 8.05 -9.24 17.69
C ASP A 115 6.94 -10.28 17.83
N ASN A 116 5.71 -9.84 18.12
CA ASN A 116 4.62 -10.73 18.52
C ASN A 116 3.41 -10.69 17.58
N THR A 117 3.48 -9.87 16.53
CA THR A 117 2.39 -9.59 15.60
C THR A 117 2.88 -9.76 14.17
N ILE A 118 2.13 -10.51 13.36
CA ILE A 118 2.35 -10.51 11.92
C ILE A 118 1.49 -9.45 11.23
N ALA A 119 2.10 -8.64 10.38
CA ALA A 119 1.39 -7.69 9.54
C ALA A 119 0.98 -8.34 8.22
N MET A 120 -0.27 -8.10 7.81
CA MET A 120 -0.76 -8.32 6.45
C MET A 120 -1.01 -6.97 5.79
N THR A 121 -0.37 -6.76 4.63
CA THR A 121 -0.45 -5.49 3.90
C THR A 121 -1.14 -5.70 2.55
N ASN A 122 -2.14 -4.91 2.24
CA ASN A 122 -2.84 -4.89 0.95
C ASN A 122 -2.75 -3.50 0.31
N LEU A 123 -1.99 -3.39 -0.77
CA LEU A 123 -1.78 -2.14 -1.51
C LEU A 123 -2.13 -2.35 -2.99
N CYS A 124 -2.08 -1.25 -3.76
CA CYS A 124 -2.05 -1.37 -5.21
C CYS A 124 -0.76 -2.10 -5.65
N ARG A 125 -0.83 -2.80 -6.78
CA ARG A 125 0.36 -3.44 -7.39
C ARG A 125 1.35 -2.42 -8.00
N ASP A 126 0.98 -1.14 -8.04
CA ASP A 126 1.81 -0.03 -8.50
C ASP A 126 3.05 0.15 -7.60
N GLU A 127 4.22 0.35 -8.19
CA GLU A 127 5.51 0.41 -7.47
C GLU A 127 5.60 1.61 -6.50
N VAL A 128 4.82 2.66 -6.74
CA VAL A 128 4.81 3.87 -5.90
C VAL A 128 4.32 3.58 -4.48
N THR A 129 3.61 2.48 -4.28
CA THR A 129 3.10 2.06 -2.96
C THR A 129 4.17 1.46 -2.05
N GLN A 130 5.37 1.21 -2.59
CA GLN A 130 6.47 0.54 -1.89
C GLN A 130 6.91 1.26 -0.60
N VAL A 131 6.80 2.59 -0.55
CA VAL A 131 7.24 3.37 0.64
C VAL A 131 6.44 3.00 1.89
N VAL A 132 5.11 2.88 1.77
CA VAL A 132 4.23 2.46 2.88
C VAL A 132 4.53 1.04 3.30
N LYS A 133 4.72 0.14 2.32
CA LYS A 133 5.10 -1.25 2.59
C LYS A 133 6.41 -1.33 3.38
N ASP A 134 7.45 -0.62 2.94
CA ASP A 134 8.76 -0.64 3.59
C ASP A 134 8.68 -0.12 5.04
N LYS A 135 7.88 0.92 5.31
CA LYS A 135 7.67 1.44 6.66
C LYS A 135 6.92 0.47 7.56
N ILE A 136 5.87 -0.20 7.04
CA ILE A 136 5.17 -1.25 7.79
C ILE A 136 6.12 -2.41 8.11
N GLU A 137 6.93 -2.84 7.15
CA GLU A 137 7.88 -3.93 7.33
C GLU A 137 9.03 -3.58 8.29
N ALA A 138 9.40 -2.30 8.37
CA ALA A 138 10.36 -1.83 9.36
C ALA A 138 9.82 -1.97 10.81
N CYS A 139 8.51 -1.81 11.01
CA CYS A 139 7.88 -1.88 12.33
C CYS A 139 7.50 -3.31 12.75
N PHE A 140 7.02 -4.13 11.81
CA PHE A 140 6.46 -5.46 12.08
C PHE A 140 7.31 -6.63 11.56
N GLY A 141 8.52 -6.34 11.05
CA GLY A 141 9.32 -7.33 10.34
C GLY A 141 8.70 -7.68 8.97
N SER A 142 9.03 -8.85 8.43
CA SER A 142 8.49 -9.25 7.12
C SER A 142 6.96 -9.37 7.16
N SER A 143 6.28 -8.52 6.39
CA SER A 143 4.82 -8.53 6.26
C SER A 143 4.36 -9.50 5.16
N PHE A 144 3.18 -10.08 5.33
CA PHE A 144 2.51 -10.84 4.27
C PHE A 144 1.75 -9.90 3.35
N ASN A 145 2.14 -9.83 2.07
CA ASN A 145 1.62 -8.85 1.13
C ASN A 145 0.62 -9.47 0.15
N THR A 146 -0.52 -8.81 -0.07
CA THR A 146 -1.64 -9.35 -0.88
C THR A 146 -2.10 -8.45 -2.02
N ASN A 147 -1.21 -7.57 -2.47
CA ASN A 147 -1.47 -6.49 -3.41
C ASN A 147 -2.19 -6.95 -4.69
N GLY A 148 -3.08 -6.08 -5.21
CA GLY A 148 -3.81 -6.24 -6.47
C GLY A 148 -4.00 -4.90 -7.18
N LEU A 149 -4.50 -4.90 -8.42
CA LEU A 149 -4.82 -3.65 -9.14
C LEU A 149 -5.79 -2.79 -8.33
N GLY A 150 -5.43 -1.53 -8.09
CA GLY A 150 -6.23 -0.62 -7.27
C GLY A 150 -6.45 -1.10 -5.83
N ALA A 151 -5.58 -1.98 -5.32
CA ALA A 151 -5.69 -2.65 -4.01
C ALA A 151 -6.89 -3.59 -3.87
N VAL A 152 -7.43 -4.12 -4.98
CA VAL A 152 -8.49 -5.13 -4.94
C VAL A 152 -8.03 -6.42 -4.25
N LEU A 153 -8.85 -6.94 -3.33
CA LEU A 153 -8.57 -8.17 -2.59
C LEU A 153 -9.02 -9.41 -3.39
N THR A 154 -8.05 -10.09 -4.01
CA THR A 154 -8.23 -11.34 -4.76
C THR A 154 -7.53 -12.54 -4.11
N CYS A 155 -6.75 -12.35 -3.05
CA CYS A 155 -6.07 -13.42 -2.32
C CYS A 155 -7.04 -14.42 -1.66
N GLY A 156 -8.26 -13.95 -1.35
CA GLY A 156 -9.32 -14.74 -0.73
C GLY A 156 -8.95 -15.26 0.66
N VAL A 157 -9.85 -16.08 1.23
CA VAL A 157 -9.66 -16.66 2.56
C VAL A 157 -8.44 -17.58 2.59
N THR A 158 -8.17 -18.29 1.50
CA THR A 158 -7.00 -19.17 1.38
C THR A 158 -5.70 -18.38 1.46
N GLY A 159 -5.56 -17.31 0.69
CA GLY A 159 -4.36 -16.46 0.72
C GLY A 159 -4.18 -15.79 2.09
N MET A 160 -5.26 -15.29 2.69
CA MET A 160 -5.22 -14.72 4.03
C MET A 160 -4.75 -15.76 5.07
N LYS A 161 -5.38 -16.94 5.16
CA LYS A 161 -4.99 -18.00 6.10
C LYS A 161 -3.55 -18.48 5.91
N ALA A 162 -3.06 -18.53 4.66
CA ALA A 162 -1.68 -18.85 4.37
C ALA A 162 -0.73 -17.84 5.05
N GLY A 163 -1.00 -16.54 4.91
CA GLY A 163 -0.22 -15.49 5.59
C GLY A 163 -0.29 -15.57 7.11
N LEU A 164 -1.49 -15.78 7.67
CA LEU A 164 -1.70 -15.78 9.13
C LEU A 164 -1.05 -16.96 9.85
N SER A 165 -0.85 -18.09 9.17
CA SER A 165 -0.18 -19.29 9.73
C SER A 165 1.29 -19.06 10.12
N HIS A 166 1.87 -17.90 9.77
CA HIS A 166 3.23 -17.52 10.13
C HIS A 166 3.28 -16.60 11.37
N SER A 167 2.14 -16.31 12.00
CA SER A 167 2.09 -15.45 13.19
C SER A 167 2.87 -16.07 14.37
N PRO A 168 3.65 -15.28 15.11
CA PRO A 168 4.21 -15.73 16.37
C PRO A 168 3.12 -16.15 17.36
N VAL A 169 3.28 -17.33 17.96
CA VAL A 169 2.41 -17.79 19.04
C VAL A 169 2.89 -17.17 20.34
N CYS A 170 2.10 -16.25 20.89
CA CYS A 170 2.40 -15.57 22.15
C CYS A 170 2.20 -16.49 23.36
N SER A 171 2.76 -16.10 24.51
CA SER A 171 2.51 -16.77 25.79
C SER A 171 1.01 -16.95 26.04
N GLY A 172 0.57 -18.19 26.24
CA GLY A 172 -0.85 -18.55 26.33
C GLY A 172 -1.47 -19.09 25.04
N GLY A 173 -0.68 -19.30 23.99
CA GLY A 173 -1.14 -19.94 22.74
C GLY A 173 -1.88 -19.01 21.79
N ARG A 174 -1.78 -17.69 22.00
CA ARG A 174 -2.56 -16.68 21.30
C ARG A 174 -1.78 -16.07 20.15
N GLU A 175 -2.42 -15.86 19.02
CA GLU A 175 -1.80 -15.25 17.83
C GLU A 175 -2.21 -13.79 17.71
N ARG A 176 -1.35 -12.96 17.11
CA ARG A 176 -1.67 -11.55 16.84
C ARG A 176 -1.46 -11.20 15.37
N TYR A 177 -2.41 -10.45 14.82
CA TYR A 177 -2.35 -9.99 13.44
C TYR A 177 -2.66 -8.49 13.35
N VAL A 178 -2.03 -7.79 12.40
CA VAL A 178 -2.45 -6.44 12.01
C VAL A 178 -2.70 -6.41 10.51
N PHE A 179 -3.88 -5.91 10.11
CA PHE A 179 -4.27 -5.81 8.71
C PHE A 179 -4.25 -4.36 8.27
N PHE A 180 -3.45 -4.09 7.24
CA PHE A 180 -3.34 -2.79 6.58
C PHE A 180 -3.94 -2.89 5.17
N ALA A 181 -4.81 -1.96 4.80
CA ALA A 181 -5.32 -1.88 3.43
C ALA A 181 -5.49 -0.43 2.96
N PHE A 182 -4.83 -0.10 1.85
CA PHE A 182 -4.82 1.25 1.29
C PHE A 182 -4.92 1.21 -0.24
N PRO A 183 -6.04 1.65 -0.86
CA PRO A 183 -5.96 2.23 -2.20
C PRO A 183 -5.08 3.48 -2.17
N HIS A 184 -4.65 3.92 -3.35
CA HIS A 184 -3.72 5.03 -3.46
C HIS A 184 -4.14 6.04 -4.53
N ILE A 185 -3.67 7.28 -4.37
CA ILE A 185 -3.88 8.38 -5.31
C ILE A 185 -2.65 9.30 -5.29
N ALA A 186 -2.32 9.93 -6.41
CA ALA A 186 -1.35 11.02 -6.43
C ALA A 186 -2.02 12.39 -6.50
N ILE A 187 -1.46 13.35 -5.78
CA ILE A 187 -1.71 14.78 -5.93
C ILE A 187 -0.32 15.39 -5.91
N ASN A 188 0.27 15.74 -7.06
CA ASN A 188 1.67 16.17 -7.10
C ASN A 188 1.90 17.53 -6.41
N SER A 189 3.16 17.99 -6.37
CA SER A 189 3.54 19.25 -5.72
C SER A 189 2.87 20.51 -6.30
N GLU A 190 2.36 20.43 -7.54
CA GLU A 190 1.58 21.49 -8.21
C GLU A 190 0.07 21.37 -7.94
N GLY A 191 -0.38 20.27 -7.32
CA GLY A 191 -1.79 20.03 -7.05
C GLY A 191 -2.56 19.25 -8.07
N GLU A 192 -1.90 18.74 -9.11
CA GLU A 192 -2.55 17.98 -10.15
C GLU A 192 -2.99 16.62 -9.60
N VAL A 193 -4.30 16.41 -9.57
CA VAL A 193 -4.91 15.18 -9.06
C VAL A 193 -4.74 14.06 -10.08
N GLY A 194 -4.27 12.91 -9.60
CA GLY A 194 -4.03 11.70 -10.37
C GLY A 194 -2.69 11.68 -11.10
N ALA A 195 -1.94 12.78 -11.13
CA ALA A 195 -0.67 12.88 -11.85
C ALA A 195 0.53 12.54 -10.96
N ILE A 196 1.46 11.75 -11.49
CA ILE A 196 2.71 11.40 -10.78
C ILE A 196 3.89 11.34 -11.74
N THR A 197 5.00 11.97 -11.36
CA THR A 197 6.28 11.92 -12.08
C THR A 197 7.09 10.75 -11.56
N ARG A 198 7.58 9.89 -12.46
CA ARG A 198 8.33 8.68 -12.11
C ARG A 198 9.79 8.81 -12.55
N PRO A 199 10.76 8.35 -11.75
CA PRO A 199 12.17 8.38 -12.16
C PRO A 199 12.38 7.71 -13.53
N GLY A 200 13.19 8.34 -14.38
CA GLY A 200 13.50 7.82 -15.71
C GLY A 200 12.35 7.87 -16.73
N ARG A 201 11.20 8.49 -16.41
CA ARG A 201 10.08 8.67 -17.36
C ARG A 201 9.99 10.14 -17.81
N PRO A 202 9.97 10.43 -19.12
CA PRO A 202 9.90 11.80 -19.62
C PRO A 202 8.51 12.44 -19.50
N LYS A 203 7.46 11.65 -19.28
CA LYS A 203 6.07 12.13 -19.16
C LYS A 203 5.50 11.78 -17.79
N LYS A 204 4.69 12.71 -17.25
CA LYS A 204 3.82 12.45 -16.11
C LYS A 204 2.93 11.25 -16.42
N SER A 205 2.76 10.40 -15.41
CA SER A 205 1.95 9.18 -15.45
C SER A 205 0.77 9.31 -14.48
N CYS A 206 0.00 8.24 -14.28
CA CYS A 206 -1.16 8.25 -13.39
C CYS A 206 -0.96 7.41 -12.12
N ALA A 207 -1.63 7.81 -11.03
CA ALA A 207 -1.79 7.02 -9.81
C ALA A 207 -3.12 7.36 -9.10
N CYS A 208 -4.02 6.40 -8.87
CA CYS A 208 -4.00 5.00 -9.33
C CYS A 208 -4.49 4.87 -10.78
N GLY A 209 -3.70 4.22 -11.65
CA GLY A 209 -4.12 3.99 -13.04
C GLY A 209 -5.39 3.13 -13.19
N ALA A 210 -5.55 2.11 -12.34
CA ALA A 210 -6.75 1.26 -12.37
C ALA A 210 -8.01 2.02 -11.94
N LEU A 211 -7.92 2.85 -10.89
CA LEU A 211 -9.05 3.68 -10.44
C LEU A 211 -9.37 4.79 -11.44
N GLN A 212 -8.36 5.42 -12.05
CA GLN A 212 -8.57 6.40 -13.12
C GLN A 212 -9.30 5.76 -14.32
N LYS A 213 -8.92 4.54 -14.73
CA LYS A 213 -9.61 3.79 -15.78
C LYS A 213 -11.06 3.48 -15.38
N CYS A 214 -11.29 2.99 -14.15
CA CYS A 214 -12.64 2.76 -13.64
C CYS A 214 -13.49 4.03 -13.66
N LEU A 215 -12.96 5.19 -13.25
CA LEU A 215 -13.68 6.45 -13.26
C LEU A 215 -14.15 6.82 -14.67
N MET A 216 -13.25 6.72 -15.65
CA MET A 216 -13.57 7.05 -17.04
C MET A 216 -14.66 6.13 -17.59
N GLU A 217 -14.54 4.81 -17.36
CA GLU A 217 -15.51 3.84 -17.87
C GLU A 217 -16.87 3.96 -17.15
N LEU A 218 -16.90 4.17 -15.83
CA LEU A 218 -18.16 4.38 -15.09
C LEU A 218 -18.90 5.66 -15.54
N LYS A 219 -18.17 6.71 -15.92
CA LYS A 219 -18.77 7.93 -16.48
C LYS A 219 -19.25 7.74 -17.91
N ALA A 220 -18.52 6.98 -18.72
CA ALA A 220 -18.83 6.80 -20.14
C ALA A 220 -19.97 5.79 -20.37
N GLU A 221 -19.94 4.66 -19.65
CA GLU A 221 -20.86 3.52 -19.85
C GLU A 221 -22.04 3.56 -18.87
N GLY A 222 -21.90 4.28 -17.76
CA GLY A 222 -22.83 4.28 -16.64
C GLY A 222 -22.57 3.13 -15.65
N VAL A 223 -23.03 3.29 -14.41
CA VAL A 223 -22.80 2.34 -13.31
C VAL A 223 -23.45 0.99 -13.59
N GLU A 224 -24.68 0.96 -14.10
CA GLU A 224 -25.42 -0.29 -14.31
C GLU A 224 -24.76 -1.22 -15.34
N ALA A 225 -24.06 -0.68 -16.34
CA ALA A 225 -23.32 -1.50 -17.31
C ALA A 225 -22.15 -2.25 -16.65
N ALA A 226 -21.55 -1.66 -15.62
CA ALA A 226 -20.42 -2.21 -14.89
C ALA A 226 -20.84 -3.16 -13.75
N VAL A 227 -22.10 -3.14 -13.32
CA VAL A 227 -22.59 -4.04 -12.29
C VAL A 227 -22.81 -5.45 -12.87
N ARG A 228 -22.23 -6.43 -12.17
CA ARG A 228 -22.32 -7.86 -12.46
C ARG A 228 -22.46 -8.62 -11.15
N SER A 229 -23.03 -9.82 -11.22
CA SER A 229 -23.10 -10.72 -10.06
C SER A 229 -21.69 -11.12 -9.59
N PRO A 230 -21.43 -11.21 -8.28
CA PRO A 230 -20.11 -11.63 -7.80
C PRO A 230 -19.74 -13.04 -8.30
N GLY A 231 -18.44 -13.28 -8.44
CA GLY A 231 -17.88 -14.51 -9.01
C GLY A 231 -17.63 -14.45 -10.51
N LEU A 232 -18.27 -13.51 -11.23
CA LEU A 232 -17.97 -13.24 -12.64
C LEU A 232 -16.73 -12.34 -12.77
N HIS A 233 -15.90 -12.61 -13.76
CA HIS A 233 -14.76 -11.77 -14.12
C HIS A 233 -14.42 -11.97 -15.60
N ASP A 234 -13.77 -10.98 -16.20
CA ASP A 234 -13.15 -11.13 -17.51
C ASP A 234 -11.87 -11.99 -17.37
N PRO A 235 -11.74 -13.11 -18.08
CA PRO A 235 -10.53 -13.94 -18.02
C PRO A 235 -9.23 -13.23 -18.41
N LEU A 236 -9.30 -12.20 -19.26
CA LEU A 236 -8.13 -11.42 -19.69
C LEU A 236 -7.83 -10.25 -18.75
N GLU A 237 -8.82 -9.84 -17.95
CA GLU A 237 -8.74 -8.69 -17.04
C GLU A 237 -9.30 -9.05 -15.65
N PRO A 238 -8.80 -10.12 -14.98
CA PRO A 238 -9.46 -10.66 -13.78
C PRO A 238 -9.47 -9.65 -12.62
N GLU A 239 -8.30 -9.09 -12.25
CA GLU A 239 -8.23 -8.12 -11.15
C GLU A 239 -9.00 -6.83 -11.48
N TYR A 240 -8.85 -6.32 -12.71
CA TYR A 240 -9.49 -5.07 -13.14
C TYR A 240 -11.02 -5.20 -13.19
N SER A 241 -11.54 -6.27 -13.81
CA SER A 241 -12.99 -6.49 -13.91
C SER A 241 -13.62 -6.71 -12.54
N ILE A 242 -12.97 -7.45 -11.64
CA ILE A 242 -13.44 -7.63 -10.25
C ILE A 242 -13.47 -6.28 -9.52
N LEU A 243 -12.40 -5.48 -9.64
CA LEU A 243 -12.34 -4.13 -9.05
C LEU A 243 -13.48 -3.26 -9.57
N LYS A 244 -13.61 -3.11 -10.89
CA LYS A 244 -14.64 -2.26 -11.53
C LYS A 244 -16.05 -2.67 -11.09
N GLN A 245 -16.35 -3.96 -11.07
CA GLN A 245 -17.65 -4.47 -10.65
C GLN A 245 -17.94 -4.19 -9.17
N ARG A 246 -16.96 -4.37 -8.28
CA ARG A 246 -17.12 -4.09 -6.85
C ARG A 246 -17.35 -2.59 -6.60
N LEU A 247 -16.58 -1.72 -7.27
CA LEU A 247 -16.78 -0.28 -7.22
C LEU A 247 -18.16 0.11 -7.76
N ALA A 248 -18.59 -0.44 -8.90
CA ALA A 248 -19.91 -0.16 -9.47
C ALA A 248 -21.04 -0.56 -8.51
N ARG A 249 -20.94 -1.74 -7.87
CA ARG A 249 -21.90 -2.17 -6.85
C ARG A 249 -21.93 -1.22 -5.65
N ARG A 250 -20.77 -0.77 -5.17
CA ARG A 250 -20.69 0.19 -4.06
C ARG A 250 -21.26 1.57 -4.42
N VAL A 251 -20.94 2.09 -5.61
CA VAL A 251 -21.49 3.35 -6.14
C VAL A 251 -23.02 3.30 -6.20
N ARG A 252 -23.57 2.21 -6.75
CA ARG A 252 -25.02 1.99 -6.81
C ARG A 252 -25.65 1.89 -5.42
N TYR A 253 -25.02 1.14 -4.52
CA TYR A 253 -25.48 0.96 -3.14
C TYR A 253 -25.56 2.29 -2.39
N GLU A 254 -24.52 3.14 -2.51
CA GLU A 254 -24.48 4.48 -1.90
C GLU A 254 -25.34 5.52 -2.66
N LYS A 255 -26.02 5.13 -3.75
CA LYS A 255 -26.87 5.99 -4.60
C LYS A 255 -26.12 7.23 -5.12
N LEU A 256 -24.86 7.06 -5.48
CA LEU A 256 -24.00 8.15 -5.96
C LEU A 256 -24.17 8.35 -7.47
N ASP A 257 -24.20 9.61 -7.90
CA ASP A 257 -24.22 9.96 -9.32
C ASP A 257 -22.80 9.82 -9.90
N PRO A 258 -22.55 8.89 -10.85
CA PRO A 258 -21.24 8.70 -11.46
C PRO A 258 -20.70 9.96 -12.16
N GLN A 259 -21.56 10.86 -12.64
CA GLN A 259 -21.12 12.07 -13.33
C GLN A 259 -20.45 13.07 -12.39
N LEU A 260 -20.88 13.09 -11.12
CA LEU A 260 -20.33 13.95 -10.07
C LEU A 260 -19.09 13.36 -9.39
N LEU A 261 -18.76 12.09 -9.65
CA LEU A 261 -17.56 11.48 -9.09
C LEU A 261 -16.29 12.09 -9.69
N ASP A 262 -15.31 12.38 -8.84
CA ASP A 262 -13.94 12.66 -9.23
C ASP A 262 -13.01 11.55 -8.73
N LEU A 263 -11.72 11.62 -9.08
CA LEU A 263 -10.76 10.60 -8.68
C LEU A 263 -10.59 10.49 -7.15
N PRO A 264 -10.51 11.60 -6.38
CA PRO A 264 -10.48 11.53 -4.93
C PRO A 264 -11.72 10.82 -4.36
N THR A 265 -12.92 11.17 -4.81
CA THR A 265 -14.16 10.54 -4.34
C THR A 265 -14.21 9.06 -4.70
N LEU A 266 -13.82 8.67 -5.93
CA LEU A 266 -13.75 7.26 -6.30
C LEU A 266 -12.71 6.49 -5.48
N THR A 267 -11.59 7.12 -5.12
CA THR A 267 -10.57 6.51 -4.25
C THR A 267 -11.12 6.29 -2.83
N GLN A 268 -11.94 7.21 -2.31
CA GLN A 268 -12.66 7.01 -1.04
C GLN A 268 -13.69 5.88 -1.11
N ILE A 269 -14.40 5.74 -2.24
CA ILE A 269 -15.31 4.61 -2.47
C ILE A 269 -14.52 3.30 -2.53
N ALA A 270 -13.36 3.29 -3.18
CA ALA A 270 -12.47 2.14 -3.22
C ALA A 270 -12.00 1.75 -1.81
N GLU A 271 -11.63 2.72 -0.98
CA GLU A 271 -11.22 2.46 0.41
C GLU A 271 -12.32 1.75 1.19
N ARG A 272 -13.56 2.27 1.15
CA ARG A 272 -14.71 1.62 1.81
C ARG A 272 -14.97 0.22 1.28
N THR A 273 -14.93 0.04 -0.05
CA THR A 273 -15.13 -1.25 -0.70
C THR A 273 -14.08 -2.28 -0.26
N ILE A 274 -12.80 -1.87 -0.23
CA ILE A 274 -11.69 -2.73 0.18
C ILE A 274 -11.75 -3.03 1.68
N SER A 275 -12.15 -2.06 2.51
CA SER A 275 -12.34 -2.24 3.95
C SER A 275 -13.43 -3.28 4.24
N ASP A 276 -14.56 -3.21 3.53
CA ASP A 276 -15.67 -4.16 3.68
C ASP A 276 -15.28 -5.58 3.22
N ASP A 277 -14.56 -5.70 2.10
CA ASP A 277 -14.04 -6.99 1.62
C ASP A 277 -12.99 -7.57 2.58
N LEU A 278 -12.12 -6.73 3.15
CA LEU A 278 -11.14 -7.14 4.15
C LEU A 278 -11.83 -7.70 5.40
N GLU A 279 -12.81 -6.98 5.93
CA GLU A 279 -13.58 -7.42 7.11
C GLU A 279 -14.35 -8.72 6.83
N PHE A 280 -14.88 -8.90 5.60
CA PHE A 280 -15.48 -10.16 5.17
C PHE A 280 -14.47 -11.32 5.20
N LEU A 281 -13.25 -11.12 4.70
CA LEU A 281 -12.22 -12.15 4.73
C LEU A 281 -11.77 -12.47 6.15
N ILE A 282 -11.59 -11.45 7.00
CA ILE A 282 -11.20 -11.60 8.40
C ILE A 282 -12.23 -12.46 9.17
N ASP A 283 -13.53 -12.19 8.99
CA ASP A 283 -14.62 -12.97 9.60
C ASP A 283 -14.54 -14.47 9.27
N LYS A 284 -14.04 -14.83 8.09
CA LYS A 284 -13.87 -16.24 7.67
C LYS A 284 -12.50 -16.83 8.02
N ALA A 285 -11.50 -15.98 8.20
CA ALA A 285 -10.11 -16.39 8.37
C ALA A 285 -9.65 -16.45 9.82
N VAL A 286 -10.14 -15.54 10.66
CA VAL A 286 -9.66 -15.31 12.03
C VAL A 286 -10.71 -15.75 13.04
N ASN A 287 -10.27 -16.46 14.08
CA ASN A 287 -11.12 -16.76 15.24
C ASN A 287 -10.78 -15.79 16.40
N PRO A 288 -11.67 -14.84 16.75
CA PRO A 288 -11.40 -13.85 17.81
C PRO A 288 -11.23 -14.45 19.21
N ALA A 289 -11.67 -15.69 19.43
CA ALA A 289 -11.48 -16.39 20.70
C ALA A 289 -10.03 -16.86 20.90
N SER A 290 -9.32 -17.18 19.82
CA SER A 290 -7.93 -17.68 19.84
C SER A 290 -6.89 -16.67 19.37
N SER A 291 -7.32 -15.55 18.79
CA SER A 291 -6.41 -14.56 18.20
C SER A 291 -6.85 -13.14 18.52
N ASP A 292 -5.88 -12.24 18.66
CA ASP A 292 -6.09 -10.80 18.65
C ASP A 292 -5.79 -10.24 17.27
N TYR A 293 -6.53 -9.22 16.86
CA TYR A 293 -6.17 -8.54 15.63
C TYR A 293 -6.49 -7.06 15.63
N ALA A 294 -5.80 -6.33 14.76
CA ALA A 294 -6.05 -4.94 14.48
C ALA A 294 -6.33 -4.74 12.99
N VAL A 295 -7.16 -3.76 12.66
CA VAL A 295 -7.44 -3.35 11.28
C VAL A 295 -7.24 -1.85 11.18
N ILE A 296 -6.45 -1.43 10.20
CA ILE A 296 -6.15 -0.03 9.91
C ILE A 296 -6.27 0.17 8.39
N THR A 297 -7.30 0.87 7.96
CA THR A 297 -7.54 1.20 6.55
C THR A 297 -7.56 2.72 6.34
N GLY A 298 -7.34 3.12 5.11
CA GLY A 298 -7.26 4.52 4.72
C GLY A 298 -6.86 4.68 3.26
N ILE A 299 -6.38 5.86 2.91
CA ILE A 299 -5.92 6.17 1.55
C ILE A 299 -4.46 6.58 1.60
N GLN A 300 -3.62 5.95 0.79
CA GLN A 300 -2.26 6.41 0.55
C GLN A 300 -2.29 7.57 -0.45
N VAL A 301 -1.66 8.69 -0.10
CA VAL A 301 -1.58 9.87 -0.98
C VAL A 301 -0.11 10.18 -1.28
N HIS A 302 0.25 10.06 -2.55
CA HIS A 302 1.55 10.46 -3.07
C HIS A 302 1.53 11.96 -3.36
N ASN A 303 2.33 12.74 -2.64
CA ASN A 303 2.54 14.15 -2.93
C ASN A 303 3.97 14.35 -3.42
N TRP A 304 4.25 13.85 -4.62
CA TRP A 304 5.59 13.87 -5.20
C TRP A 304 5.85 15.13 -6.00
N ALA A 305 7.13 15.44 -6.17
CA ALA A 305 7.56 16.53 -7.03
C ALA A 305 6.97 16.39 -8.43
N ALA A 306 6.41 17.46 -8.98
CA ALA A 306 6.01 17.50 -10.38
C ALA A 306 7.21 17.34 -11.32
N HIS A 307 8.38 17.79 -10.88
CA HIS A 307 9.66 17.68 -11.57
C HIS A 307 10.69 17.03 -10.66
N LEU A 308 11.17 15.84 -11.04
CA LEU A 308 12.20 15.12 -10.30
C LEU A 308 13.57 15.60 -10.75
N GLU A 309 14.07 16.66 -10.11
CA GLU A 309 15.38 17.25 -10.37
C GLU A 309 16.11 17.60 -9.07
N ALA A 310 17.44 17.70 -9.14
CA ALA A 310 18.25 18.01 -7.97
C ALA A 310 17.94 19.44 -7.47
N GLY A 311 17.47 19.56 -6.23
CA GLY A 311 17.01 20.83 -5.66
C GLY A 311 15.60 21.25 -6.07
N GLY A 312 14.85 20.36 -6.75
CA GLY A 312 13.42 20.53 -7.01
C GLY A 312 12.57 20.27 -5.75
N ASP A 313 11.25 20.36 -5.91
CA ASP A 313 10.30 20.15 -4.80
C ASP A 313 10.52 18.81 -4.09
N PRO A 314 10.43 18.75 -2.75
CA PRO A 314 10.56 17.49 -2.03
C PRO A 314 9.39 16.56 -2.35
N SER A 315 9.61 15.24 -2.39
CA SER A 315 8.51 14.27 -2.49
C SER A 315 8.07 13.80 -1.11
N MET A 316 6.77 13.74 -0.86
CA MET A 316 6.20 13.36 0.45
C MET A 316 5.14 12.27 0.30
N GLU A 317 4.93 11.50 1.36
CA GLU A 317 3.88 10.48 1.46
C GLU A 317 2.96 10.77 2.64
N PHE A 318 1.66 10.60 2.40
CA PHE A 318 0.63 10.79 3.40
C PHE A 318 -0.27 9.56 3.49
N ILE A 319 -0.84 9.33 4.68
CA ILE A 319 -1.93 8.39 4.91
C ILE A 319 -3.12 9.17 5.45
N ALA A 320 -4.25 9.05 4.77
CA ALA A 320 -5.54 9.49 5.29
C ALA A 320 -6.26 8.30 5.90
N ALA A 321 -6.07 8.08 7.21
CA ALA A 321 -6.72 6.99 7.93
C ALA A 321 -8.23 7.23 8.03
N THR A 322 -9.01 6.19 7.80
CA THR A 322 -10.49 6.23 7.78
C THR A 322 -11.08 5.32 8.86
N LYS A 323 -10.58 4.08 8.96
CA LYS A 323 -11.03 3.08 9.93
C LYS A 323 -9.83 2.50 10.67
N ALA A 324 -9.91 2.54 12.00
CA ALA A 324 -8.97 1.87 12.88
C ALA A 324 -9.69 1.22 14.05
N TYR A 325 -9.40 -0.06 14.30
CA TYR A 325 -9.91 -0.76 15.47
C TYR A 325 -9.02 -1.95 15.83
N VAL A 326 -9.17 -2.40 17.07
CA VAL A 326 -8.58 -3.64 17.59
C VAL A 326 -9.69 -4.57 18.06
N VAL A 327 -9.45 -5.88 17.98
CA VAL A 327 -10.28 -6.91 18.58
C VAL A 327 -9.38 -7.69 19.52
N VAL A 328 -9.56 -7.43 20.83
CA VAL A 328 -8.76 -8.03 21.89
C VAL A 328 -9.65 -8.86 22.80
N ASN A 329 -9.30 -10.14 23.01
CA ASN A 329 -10.14 -11.11 23.74
C ASN A 329 -11.59 -11.17 23.19
N GLY A 330 -11.75 -11.11 21.86
CA GLY A 330 -13.06 -11.09 21.21
C GLY A 330 -13.83 -9.77 21.36
N VAL A 331 -13.25 -8.74 21.96
CA VAL A 331 -13.90 -7.43 22.16
C VAL A 331 -13.35 -6.41 21.17
N LYS A 332 -14.22 -5.90 20.27
CA LYS A 332 -13.89 -4.85 19.31
C LYS A 332 -13.86 -3.48 19.98
N THR A 333 -12.79 -2.72 19.77
CA THR A 333 -12.63 -1.33 20.23
C THR A 333 -12.22 -0.44 19.05
N HIS A 334 -13.04 0.56 18.74
CA HIS A 334 -12.73 1.56 17.72
C HIS A 334 -11.77 2.61 18.23
N LEU A 335 -10.78 2.94 17.41
CA LEU A 335 -9.68 3.82 17.76
C LEU A 335 -9.63 5.01 16.81
N ASP A 336 -9.22 6.15 17.34
CA ASP A 336 -8.96 7.36 16.56
C ASP A 336 -7.47 7.69 16.60
N LEU A 337 -6.77 7.46 15.48
CA LEU A 337 -5.35 7.81 15.36
C LEU A 337 -5.12 9.31 15.58
N MET A 338 -6.07 10.16 15.22
CA MET A 338 -5.90 11.62 15.31
C MET A 338 -5.86 12.11 16.76
N MET A 339 -6.36 11.30 17.69
CA MET A 339 -6.33 11.59 19.13
C MET A 339 -5.01 11.21 19.81
N ILE A 340 -4.15 10.44 19.12
CA ILE A 340 -2.81 10.13 19.60
C ILE A 340 -1.93 11.35 19.38
N PRO A 341 -1.28 11.90 20.42
CA PRO A 341 -0.36 13.00 20.26
C PRO A 341 0.73 12.62 19.26
N PRO A 342 1.04 13.49 18.30
CA PRO A 342 2.16 13.24 17.40
C PRO A 342 3.46 13.17 18.19
N MET A 343 4.41 12.41 17.66
CA MET A 343 5.76 12.43 18.21
C MET A 343 6.40 13.80 18.02
N SER A 344 7.25 14.18 18.97
CA SER A 344 8.06 15.39 18.81
C SER A 344 9.01 15.24 17.62
N PHE A 345 9.38 16.38 17.02
CA PHE A 345 10.35 16.45 15.92
C PHE A 345 11.62 15.61 16.19
N ARG A 346 12.15 15.70 17.41
CA ARG A 346 13.35 14.95 17.83
C ARG A 346 13.14 13.43 17.84
N GLN A 347 11.97 12.96 18.25
CA GLN A 347 11.64 11.53 18.25
C GLN A 347 11.51 11.00 16.82
N LEU A 348 10.92 11.78 15.93
CA LEU A 348 10.78 11.43 14.51
C LEU A 348 12.12 11.42 13.78
N GLN A 349 13.01 12.37 14.05
CA GLN A 349 14.36 12.36 13.49
C GLN A 349 15.11 11.06 13.82
N LEU A 350 15.01 10.59 15.08
CA LEU A 350 15.58 9.31 15.52
C LEU A 350 14.94 8.08 14.85
N MET A 351 13.68 8.15 14.45
CA MET A 351 12.98 7.06 13.74
C MET A 351 13.25 7.10 12.23
N ALA A 352 13.33 8.29 11.65
CA ALA A 352 13.63 8.52 10.25
C ALA A 352 15.01 7.97 9.88
N GLU A 353 16.02 8.19 10.72
CA GLU A 353 17.38 7.63 10.57
C GLU A 353 17.39 6.09 10.50
N ARG A 354 16.41 5.42 11.12
CA ARG A 354 16.33 3.95 11.13
C ARG A 354 15.55 3.36 9.96
N SER A 355 14.72 4.17 9.29
CA SER A 355 13.64 3.65 8.42
C SER A 355 13.99 3.61 6.92
N LEU A 356 15.03 4.31 6.47
CA LEU A 356 15.32 4.50 5.04
C LEU A 356 16.45 3.61 4.49
N MET A 357 16.72 2.46 5.10
CA MET A 357 17.65 1.43 4.58
C MET A 357 19.00 2.01 4.11
N ASP A 358 19.67 2.71 5.04
CA ASP A 358 20.98 3.35 4.85
C ASP A 358 20.99 4.62 3.97
N VAL A 359 19.82 5.14 3.59
CA VAL A 359 19.71 6.50 3.00
C VAL A 359 19.48 7.52 4.11
N PRO A 360 20.26 8.62 4.17
CA PRO A 360 20.03 9.69 5.14
C PRO A 360 18.60 10.24 5.07
N ALA A 361 18.03 10.60 6.21
CA ALA A 361 16.73 11.28 6.25
C ALA A 361 16.80 12.62 5.51
N GLY A 362 15.77 12.95 4.72
CA GLY A 362 15.61 14.26 4.08
C GLY A 362 15.14 15.34 5.06
N ASP A 363 14.80 16.51 4.53
CA ASP A 363 14.34 17.63 5.34
C ASP A 363 13.03 17.31 6.08
N ILE A 364 12.97 17.74 7.34
CA ILE A 364 11.84 17.50 8.25
C ILE A 364 11.24 18.85 8.67
N CYS A 365 9.92 18.99 8.56
CA CYS A 365 9.19 20.20 8.95
C CYS A 365 7.99 19.90 9.87
N SER A 366 7.66 20.82 10.78
CA SER A 366 6.47 20.70 11.63
C SER A 366 5.21 21.18 10.89
N GLY A 367 4.19 20.33 10.82
CA GLY A 367 2.89 20.66 10.22
C GLY A 367 1.87 21.21 11.22
N LEU A 368 0.92 22.01 10.73
CA LEU A 368 -0.11 22.70 11.53
C LEU A 368 -1.03 21.77 12.34
N ARG A 369 -1.27 20.53 11.89
CA ARG A 369 -2.10 19.53 12.60
C ARG A 369 -1.29 18.58 13.49
N GLY A 370 -0.07 18.98 13.85
CA GLY A 370 0.83 18.17 14.65
C GLY A 370 1.49 17.05 13.85
N SER A 371 1.16 16.85 12.57
CA SER A 371 1.93 15.94 11.71
C SER A 371 3.30 16.53 11.40
N VAL A 372 4.27 15.66 11.13
CA VAL A 372 5.61 16.08 10.75
C VAL A 372 5.87 15.67 9.32
N LEU A 373 6.12 16.64 8.46
CA LEU A 373 6.34 16.45 7.04
C LEU A 373 7.79 16.05 6.84
N GLN A 374 8.01 14.98 6.10
CA GLN A 374 9.34 14.46 5.80
C GLN A 374 9.48 14.27 4.30
N GLU A 375 10.58 14.79 3.75
CA GLU A 375 10.99 14.50 2.39
C GLU A 375 11.45 13.05 2.23
N ILE A 376 11.05 12.44 1.13
CA ILE A 376 11.57 11.17 0.65
C ILE A 376 12.73 11.45 -0.30
N PRO A 377 13.96 11.06 0.07
CA PRO A 377 15.13 11.36 -0.73
C PRO A 377 15.00 10.80 -2.15
N TYR A 378 15.39 11.59 -3.15
CA TYR A 378 15.39 11.16 -4.55
C TYR A 378 16.16 9.85 -4.76
N ALA A 379 17.30 9.68 -4.07
CA ALA A 379 18.10 8.44 -4.13
C ALA A 379 17.33 7.20 -3.64
N TYR A 380 16.45 7.35 -2.63
CA TYR A 380 15.60 6.26 -2.17
C TYR A 380 14.55 5.91 -3.24
N LEU A 381 13.90 6.93 -3.82
CA LEU A 381 12.95 6.76 -4.93
C LEU A 381 13.62 6.06 -6.13
N GLU A 382 14.81 6.48 -6.53
CA GLU A 382 15.57 5.89 -7.64
C GLU A 382 15.98 4.44 -7.34
N LYS A 383 16.56 4.17 -6.15
CA LYS A 383 16.98 2.81 -5.76
C LYS A 383 15.80 1.84 -5.75
N ARG A 384 14.65 2.27 -5.24
CA ARG A 384 13.47 1.42 -5.07
C ARG A 384 12.63 1.29 -6.34
N MET A 385 12.56 2.33 -7.18
CA MET A 385 11.70 2.34 -8.38
C MET A 385 12.45 2.17 -9.71
N GLY A 386 13.77 2.33 -9.74
CA GLY A 386 14.61 2.21 -10.94
C GLY A 386 15.15 0.80 -11.22
N GLY A 387 14.97 -0.15 -10.30
CA GLY A 387 15.34 -1.55 -10.50
C GLY A 387 16.80 -1.90 -10.18
N ALA A 388 16.95 -3.01 -9.45
CA ALA A 388 18.15 -3.77 -9.08
C ALA A 388 19.06 -3.20 -7.97
N ALA A 389 18.75 -3.58 -6.72
CA ALA A 389 19.52 -4.54 -5.91
C ALA A 389 19.35 -4.24 -4.41
N THR A 390 19.16 -5.29 -3.60
CA THR A 390 19.98 -5.53 -2.39
C THR A 390 19.64 -6.88 -1.75
N GLU A 391 20.69 -7.68 -1.51
CA GLU A 391 20.77 -8.75 -0.50
C GLU A 391 20.86 -8.15 0.91
N GLY A 392 20.51 -8.94 1.94
CA GLY A 392 21.07 -8.77 3.29
C GLY A 392 20.08 -8.87 4.46
N SER A 393 20.30 -9.86 5.33
CA SER A 393 19.50 -10.25 6.50
C SER A 393 19.68 -9.37 7.74
N VAL A 394 18.67 -9.33 8.62
CA VAL A 394 18.87 -9.00 10.05
C VAL A 394 18.05 -9.95 10.92
N GLY A 395 18.70 -10.55 11.90
CA GLY A 395 18.06 -11.16 13.06
C GLY A 395 18.55 -10.47 14.33
N ARG A 396 17.65 -10.25 15.29
CA ARG A 396 17.96 -10.20 16.73
C ARG A 396 16.69 -10.36 17.56
N THR A 397 16.88 -11.02 18.69
CA THR A 397 15.89 -11.56 19.63
C THR A 397 15.41 -10.53 20.64
N ALA A 398 14.11 -10.55 20.96
CA ALA A 398 13.50 -9.77 22.04
C ALA A 398 13.31 -10.59 23.33
N SER A 399 13.41 -9.92 24.48
CA SER A 399 13.13 -10.48 25.81
C SER A 399 11.68 -10.19 26.23
N PRO A 400 11.00 -11.11 26.94
CA PRO A 400 9.58 -10.97 27.25
C PRO A 400 9.33 -10.08 28.47
N VAL A 401 8.30 -9.23 28.40
CA VAL A 401 7.73 -8.53 29.55
C VAL A 401 6.48 -9.27 30.03
N ASN A 402 6.41 -9.50 31.33
CA ASN A 402 5.35 -10.24 32.02
C ASN A 402 4.17 -9.31 32.35
N LEU A 403 2.93 -9.75 32.13
CA LEU A 403 1.70 -9.00 32.43
C LEU A 403 0.74 -9.85 33.26
N GLN A 404 0.32 -9.32 34.42
CA GLN A 404 -0.85 -9.79 35.17
C GLN A 404 -1.80 -8.61 35.48
N ILE A 405 -2.90 -8.60 34.72
CA ILE A 405 -4.32 -8.26 34.99
C ILE A 405 -4.70 -7.45 36.25
N ALA A 406 -5.36 -6.29 36.08
CA ALA A 406 -6.79 -6.03 36.36
C ALA A 406 -7.14 -4.51 36.41
N ALA A 407 -8.12 -4.12 35.59
CA ALA A 407 -9.09 -3.03 35.79
C ALA A 407 -8.62 -1.66 36.34
N GLU A 408 -7.98 -0.88 35.47
CA GLU A 408 -8.27 0.53 35.17
C GLU A 408 -7.45 0.88 33.93
N TRP A 409 -8.10 1.26 32.83
CA TRP A 409 -7.39 1.59 31.59
C TRP A 409 -6.55 2.86 31.81
N PRO A 410 -5.28 2.90 31.39
CA PRO A 410 -4.48 4.12 31.38
C PRO A 410 -5.27 5.29 30.76
N SER A 411 -5.22 6.47 31.38
CA SER A 411 -6.05 7.64 31.03
C SER A 411 -5.90 8.15 29.59
N TRP A 412 -4.83 7.77 28.88
CA TRP A 412 -4.65 8.09 27.47
C TRP A 412 -5.35 7.08 26.54
N GLN A 413 -5.45 5.80 26.94
CA GLN A 413 -6.14 4.77 26.16
C GLN A 413 -7.65 5.01 26.11
N SER A 414 -8.23 5.61 27.16
CA SER A 414 -9.63 6.02 27.16
C SER A 414 -9.93 7.19 26.22
N ARG A 415 -8.94 8.05 25.92
CA ARG A 415 -9.09 9.23 25.03
C ARG A 415 -9.07 8.88 23.55
N ILE A 416 -8.38 7.80 23.18
CA ILE A 416 -8.27 7.36 21.77
C ILE A 416 -9.46 6.50 21.36
N ARG A 417 -10.30 6.06 22.30
CA ARG A 417 -11.51 5.32 21.96
C ARG A 417 -12.60 6.28 21.46
N ARG A 418 -13.28 5.87 20.40
CA ARG A 418 -14.38 6.65 19.82
C ARG A 418 -15.71 6.52 20.58
N ASP A 419 -15.86 5.54 21.46
CA ASP A 419 -17.04 5.41 22.33
C ASP A 419 -17.18 6.57 23.33
N ASN A 420 -16.06 7.21 23.72
CA ASN A 420 -16.02 8.33 24.67
C ASN A 420 -16.06 9.72 24.02
N ASN A 421 -15.81 9.84 22.71
CA ASN A 421 -15.72 11.11 22.00
C ASN A 421 -16.54 11.05 20.71
N ALA A 422 -17.82 11.41 20.81
CA ALA A 422 -18.65 11.73 19.64
C ALA A 422 -18.13 13.02 18.99
N ALA A 423 -17.05 12.92 18.22
CA ALA A 423 -16.54 14.03 17.43
C ALA A 423 -17.48 14.26 16.22
N PRO A 424 -17.91 15.51 15.93
CA PRO A 424 -18.93 15.81 14.91
C PRO A 424 -18.46 15.64 13.45
N TYR A 425 -17.25 15.14 13.18
CA TYR A 425 -16.64 15.10 11.85
C TYR A 425 -16.45 13.71 11.22
N THR A 426 -17.06 12.65 11.77
CA THR A 426 -16.99 11.31 11.13
C THR A 426 -18.35 10.60 11.15
N LEU A 427 -19.21 10.97 10.20
CA LEU A 427 -20.37 10.17 9.81
C LEU A 427 -19.95 9.06 8.81
N HIS A 428 -18.87 8.35 9.12
CA HIS A 428 -18.59 7.04 8.52
C HIS A 428 -18.90 5.99 9.57
N GLN A 429 -19.80 5.07 9.23
CA GLN A 429 -20.20 3.96 10.08
C GLN A 429 -18.94 3.27 10.62
N LEU A 430 -18.73 3.38 11.94
CA LEU A 430 -17.58 2.77 12.61
C LEU A 430 -17.63 1.26 12.41
N GLU A 431 -18.82 0.71 12.52
CA GLU A 431 -19.09 -0.69 12.22
C GLU A 431 -19.08 -0.93 10.72
N ARG A 432 -18.76 -2.18 10.35
CA ARG A 432 -18.95 -2.66 9.00
C ARG A 432 -20.40 -2.43 8.60
N ASP A 433 -20.61 -1.84 7.43
CA ASP A 433 -21.95 -1.73 6.87
C ASP A 433 -22.41 -3.12 6.44
N MET A 434 -23.24 -3.76 7.25
CA MET A 434 -23.68 -5.14 7.01
C MET A 434 -24.57 -5.29 5.77
N HIS A 435 -25.07 -4.17 5.23
CA HIS A 435 -25.89 -4.15 4.01
C HIS A 435 -25.09 -3.78 2.76
N ALA A 436 -23.82 -3.40 2.92
CA ALA A 436 -22.92 -3.17 1.82
C ALA A 436 -22.69 -4.43 0.98
N PRO A 437 -22.61 -4.30 -0.36
CA PRO A 437 -22.31 -5.43 -1.22
C PRO A 437 -20.86 -5.91 -1.00
N THR A 438 -20.72 -7.15 -0.55
CA THR A 438 -19.44 -7.84 -0.38
C THR A 438 -19.06 -8.65 -1.62
N MET A 439 -17.87 -9.25 -1.59
CA MET A 439 -17.39 -10.16 -2.62
C MET A 439 -18.27 -11.39 -2.91
N ASP A 440 -19.26 -11.71 -2.07
CA ASP A 440 -20.22 -12.83 -2.24
C ASP A 440 -21.70 -12.40 -2.19
N SER A 441 -21.99 -11.11 -2.02
CA SER A 441 -23.37 -10.62 -1.89
C SER A 441 -24.18 -10.85 -3.17
N PRO A 442 -25.29 -11.61 -3.14
CA PRO A 442 -26.09 -11.85 -4.33
C PRO A 442 -26.62 -10.53 -4.90
N GLU A 443 -26.80 -10.45 -6.22
CA GLU A 443 -27.47 -9.28 -6.80
C GLU A 443 -28.91 -9.25 -6.31
N MET A 444 -29.26 -8.18 -5.59
CA MET A 444 -30.65 -7.89 -5.27
C MET A 444 -31.35 -7.51 -6.56
N ALA A 445 -32.00 -8.48 -7.20
CA ALA A 445 -32.89 -8.22 -8.32
C ALA A 445 -33.95 -7.21 -7.88
N HIS A 446 -33.96 -6.04 -8.51
CA HIS A 446 -34.97 -4.97 -8.39
C HIS A 446 -35.86 -5.07 -7.14
N LEU A 447 -35.36 -4.63 -5.98
CA LEU A 447 -36.23 -4.18 -4.91
C LEU A 447 -36.81 -2.84 -5.35
N ASN A 448 -37.84 -2.90 -6.19
CA ASN A 448 -38.74 -1.80 -6.48
C ASN A 448 -39.62 -1.51 -5.27
#